data_AF-A0A0Q3HZG9-F1
#
_entry.id   AF-A0A0Q3HZG9-F1
#
_cell.length_a   1.000
_cell.length_b   1.000
_cell.length_c   1.000
_cell.angle_alpha   90.00
_cell.angle_beta   90.00
_cell.angle_gamma   90.00
#
_symmetry.space_group_name_H-M   'P 1'
#
loop_
_entity.id
_entity.type
_entity.pdbx_description
1 polymer ?
#
loop_
_entity_poly.entity_id
_entity_poly.type
_entity_poly.pdbx_seq_one_letter_code
_entity_poly.pdbx_strand_id
1 'polypeptide(L)' 'MFQIELDVLRTLSPAVIDGSEGSFLVAFDLNRSAILQAARSAYLKKRGGYHRLSADAFR' A
#
# COMPACT_ATOMS: atom_id res chain seq x y z
N MET A 1 6.10 -7.58 9.79
CA MET A 1 5.44 -6.26 9.92
C MET A 1 5.44 -5.61 8.54
N PHE A 2 4.34 -4.95 8.15
CA PHE A 2 4.21 -4.30 6.85
C PHE A 2 4.05 -2.80 7.02
N GLN A 3 4.66 -2.03 6.13
CA GLN A 3 4.40 -0.61 5.96
C GLN A 3 4.18 -0.33 4.48
N ILE A 4 3.21 0.52 4.17
CA ILE A 4 2.97 1.02 2.82
C ILE A 4 3.44 2.48 2.74
N GLU A 5 4.04 2.85 1.62
CA GLU A 5 4.41 4.24 1.37
C GLU A 5 3.19 5.07 0.97
N LEU A 6 3.08 6.29 1.49
CA LEU A 6 1.94 7.17 1.17
C LEU A 6 1.87 7.52 -0.32
N ASP A 7 3.01 7.57 -1.02
CA ASP A 7 3.05 7.80 -2.47
C ASP A 7 2.40 6.68 -3.27
N VAL A 8 2.38 5.45 -2.74
CA VAL A 8 1.63 4.34 -3.33
C VAL A 8 0.14 4.64 -3.26
N LEU A 9 -0.36 5.09 -2.10
CA LEU A 9 -1.78 5.43 -1.93
C LEU A 9 -2.18 6.60 -2.83
N ARG A 10 -1.30 7.60 -3.00
CA ARG A 10 -1.48 8.69 -3.98
C ARG A 10 -1.62 8.18 -5.40
N THR A 11 -0.83 7.16 -5.76
CA THR A 11 -0.85 6.56 -7.10
C THR A 11 -2.08 5.69 -7.33
N LEU A 12 -2.50 4.92 -6.31
CA LEU A 12 -3.64 4.01 -6.40
C LEU A 12 -4.99 4.75 -6.40
N SER A 13 -5.09 5.89 -5.73
CA SER A 13 -6.33 6.67 -5.66
C SER A 13 -6.08 8.18 -5.65
N PRO A 14 -5.53 8.74 -6.74
CA PRO A 14 -5.17 10.16 -6.81
C PRO A 14 -6.38 11.08 -6.62
N ALA A 15 -7.57 10.65 -7.03
CA ALA A 15 -8.80 11.43 -6.88
C ALA A 15 -9.34 11.49 -5.44
N VAL A 16 -8.87 10.61 -4.55
CA VAL A 16 -9.32 10.53 -3.15
C VAL A 16 -8.42 11.36 -2.24
N ILE A 17 -7.14 11.50 -2.58
CA ILE A 17 -6.13 12.08 -1.68
C ILE A 17 -6.18 13.60 -1.73
N ASP A 18 -6.64 14.22 -0.64
CA ASP A 18 -6.64 15.67 -0.43
C ASP A 18 -5.48 16.16 0.45
N GLY A 19 -4.62 15.24 0.90
CA GLY A 19 -3.48 15.51 1.77
C GLY A 19 -3.77 15.36 3.27
N SER A 20 -5.04 15.19 3.67
CA SER A 20 -5.42 14.85 5.04
C SER A 20 -5.14 13.38 5.36
N GLU A 21 -4.85 13.05 6.62
CA GLU A 21 -4.70 11.66 7.07
C GLU A 21 -5.95 10.82 6.74
N GLY A 22 -7.14 11.39 6.92
CA GLY A 22 -8.41 10.72 6.60
C GLY A 22 -8.48 10.27 5.15
N SER A 23 -8.03 11.08 4.20
CA SER A 23 -8.01 10.70 2.79
C SER A 23 -7.09 9.51 2.48
N PHE A 24 -5.96 9.39 3.18
CA PHE A 24 -5.07 8.24 3.06
C PHE A 24 -5.68 6.97 3.63
N LEU A 25 -6.41 7.05 4.75
CA LEU A 25 -7.12 5.91 5.32
C LEU A 25 -8.24 5.42 4.37
N VAL A 26 -9.00 6.34 3.79
CA VAL A 26 -10.01 5.99 2.77
C VAL A 26 -9.36 5.34 1.55
N ALA A 27 -8.26 5.91 1.03
CA ALA A 27 -7.52 5.33 -0.08
C ALA A 27 -6.96 3.93 0.27
N PHE A 28 -6.51 3.72 1.51
CA PHE A 28 -6.06 2.41 1.98
C PHE A 28 -7.19 1.38 1.95
N ASP A 29 -8.36 1.73 2.51
CA ASP A 29 -9.50 0.83 2.58
C ASP A 29 -10.05 0.47 1.20
N LEU A 30 -10.15 1.45 0.30
CA LEU A 30 -10.59 1.24 -1.09
C LEU A 30 -9.65 0.27 -1.85
N ASN A 31 -8.35 0.28 -1.54
CA ASN A 31 -7.34 -0.53 -2.22
C ASN A 31 -6.88 -1.75 -1.42
N ARG A 32 -7.60 -2.10 -0.34
CA ARG A 32 -7.18 -3.13 0.62
C ARG A 32 -6.83 -4.47 -0.04
N SER A 33 -7.61 -4.90 -1.03
CA SER A 33 -7.36 -6.14 -1.77
C SER A 33 -6.02 -6.13 -2.52
N ALA A 34 -5.71 -5.04 -3.23
CA ALA A 34 -4.44 -4.89 -3.95
C ALA A 34 -3.26 -4.84 -2.99
N ILE A 35 -3.40 -4.11 -1.88
CA ILE A 35 -2.38 -4.01 -0.83
C ILE A 35 -2.10 -5.38 -0.21
N LEU A 36 -3.13 -6.18 0.07
CA LEU A 36 -2.97 -7.53 0.58
C LEU A 36 -2.27 -8.45 -0.43
N GLN A 37 -2.55 -8.33 -1.72
CA GLN A 37 -1.87 -9.09 -2.77
C GLN A 37 -0.38 -8.72 -2.88
N ALA A 38 -0.07 -7.43 -2.83
CA ALA A 38 1.31 -6.92 -2.81
C ALA A 38 2.06 -7.41 -1.55
N ALA A 39 1.42 -7.32 -0.38
CA ALA A 39 1.95 -7.81 0.89
C ALA A 39 2.25 -9.32 0.84
N ARG A 40 1.32 -10.11 0.30
CA ARG A 40 1.51 -11.56 0.12
C ARG A 40 2.70 -11.84 -0.79
N SER A 41 2.83 -11.13 -1.90
CA SER A 41 3.92 -11.31 -2.84
C SER A 41 5.28 -10.96 -2.22
N ALA A 42 5.35 -9.85 -1.48
CA ALA A 42 6.56 -9.44 -0.75
C ALA A 42 6.97 -10.47 0.31
N TYR A 43 5.99 -11.01 1.05
CA TYR A 43 6.22 -12.03 2.07
C TYR A 43 6.71 -13.37 1.48
N LEU A 44 6.18 -13.76 0.31
CA LEU A 44 6.61 -14.97 -0.37
C LEU A 44 8.07 -14.87 -0.86
N LYS A 45 8.51 -13.68 -1.30
CA LYS A 45 9.90 -13.43 -1.73
C LYS A 45 10.89 -13.50 -0.57
N LYS A 46 10.53 -12.95 0.60
CA LYS A 46 11.35 -12.99 1.81
C LYS A 46 10.44 -13.28 2.99
N ARG A 47 10.53 -14.49 3.55
CA ARG A 47 9.75 -14.86 4.72
C ARG A 47 10.34 -14.19 5.97
N GLY A 48 9.51 -13.40 6.64
CA GLY A 48 9.85 -12.76 7.92
C GLY A 48 10.55 -11.40 7.80
N GLY A 49 10.53 -10.67 8.91
CA GLY A 49 11.06 -9.32 9.01
C GLY A 49 10.06 -8.21 8.67
N TYR A 50 10.62 -7.07 8.30
CA TYR A 50 9.87 -5.88 7.94
C TYR A 50 9.77 -5.76 6.42
N HIS A 51 8.56 -5.49 5.93
CA HIS A 51 8.25 -5.37 4.51
C HIS A 51 7.75 -3.95 4.22
N ARG A 52 8.48 -3.24 3.35
CA ARG A 52 8.06 -1.96 2.80
C ARG A 52 7.40 -2.20 1.45
N LEU A 53 6.15 -1.78 1.30
CA LEU A 53 5.41 -1.82 0.05
C LEU A 53 5.56 -0.46 -0.64
N SER A 54 6.51 -0.40 -1.57
CA SER A 54 6.71 0.72 -2.50
C SER A 54 5.92 0.49 -3.80
N ALA A 55 5.97 1.44 -4.72
CA ALA A 55 5.28 1.35 -6.02
C ALA A 55 5.63 0.07 -6.81
N ASP A 56 6.86 -0.45 -6.67
CA ASP A 56 7.28 -1.69 -7.33
C ASP A 56 6.52 -2.94 -6.86
N ALA A 57 5.91 -2.91 -5.68
CA ALA A 57 5.12 -4.03 -5.17
C ALA A 57 3.74 -4.15 -5.84
N PHE A 58 3.34 -3.15 -6.63
CA PHE A 58 2.02 -3.03 -7.28
C PHE A 58 2.12 -3.06 -8.81
N ARG A 59 3.30 -3.39 -9.36
CA ARG A 59 3.53 -3.59 -10.79
C ARG A 59 3.28 -5.04 -11.22
#